data_AF-A0A958FNT5-F1
#
_entry.id   AF-A0A958FNT5-F1
#
_cell.length_a   1.000
_cell.length_b   1.000
_cell.length_c   1.000
_cell.angle_alpha   90.00
_cell.angle_beta   90.00
_cell.angle_gamma   90.00
#
_symmetry.space_group_name_H-M   'P 1'
#
loop_
_entity.id
_entity.type
_entity.pdbx_description
1 polymer ?
#
loop_
_entity_poly.entity_id
_entity_poly.type
_entity_poly.pdbx_seq_one_letter_code
_entity_poly.pdbx_strand_id
1 'polypeptide(L)'
;MIFSVLLILPVTLLGGGKQPYLILISFDGFRWDYPQRGLTPNLERVEKQGVKALSLEPVFPSKTFPNHISTVTGLYPQNHGIIMNSIFDPYSGERYSLGNRDAVQDDKWYLGEFFWETAERQGIITASYFWPGSEI
;
A
#
# COMPACT_ATOMS: atom_id res chain seq x y z
N MET A 1 38.52 -24.99 -39.13
CA MET A 1 37.19 -25.38 -38.63
C MET A 1 36.66 -24.24 -37.79
N ILE A 2 35.69 -23.48 -38.30
CA ILE A 2 35.04 -22.39 -37.56
C ILE A 2 33.76 -22.99 -36.97
N PHE A 3 33.63 -23.00 -35.64
CA PHE A 3 32.39 -23.37 -34.96
C PHE A 3 31.53 -22.11 -34.82
N SER A 4 30.44 -22.03 -35.57
CA SER A 4 29.37 -21.06 -35.33
C SER A 4 28.45 -21.61 -34.24
N VAL A 5 28.34 -20.91 -33.11
CA VAL A 5 27.34 -21.20 -32.08
C VAL A 5 26.09 -20.41 -32.42
N LEU A 6 25.03 -21.10 -32.84
CA LEU A 6 23.72 -20.51 -33.06
C LEU A 6 22.98 -20.45 -31.72
N LEU A 7 22.90 -19.25 -31.12
CA LEU A 7 22.14 -19.04 -29.89
C LEU A 7 20.66 -18.84 -30.25
N ILE A 8 19.87 -19.91 -30.14
CA ILE A 8 18.41 -19.81 -30.24
C ILE A 8 17.89 -19.41 -28.86
N LEU A 9 17.68 -18.11 -28.65
CA LEU A 9 16.88 -17.65 -27.52
C LEU A 9 15.42 -18.06 -27.78
N PRO A 10 14.76 -18.80 -26.87
CA PRO A 10 13.34 -18.98 -26.98
C PRO A 10 12.70 -17.60 -26.80
N VAL A 11 12.20 -17.02 -27.89
CA VAL A 11 11.23 -15.94 -27.81
C VAL A 11 9.96 -16.60 -27.29
N THR A 12 9.82 -16.66 -25.97
CA THR A 12 8.50 -16.77 -25.37
C THR A 12 7.76 -15.52 -25.83
N LEU A 13 6.88 -15.68 -26.82
CA LEU A 13 5.76 -14.76 -27.00
C LEU A 13 4.99 -14.79 -25.68
N LEU A 14 5.32 -13.88 -24.78
CA LEU A 14 4.43 -13.51 -23.68
C LEU A 14 3.19 -12.96 -24.39
N GLY A 15 2.15 -13.79 -24.46
CA GLY A 15 0.88 -13.39 -25.01
C GLY A 15 0.47 -12.08 -24.37
N GLY A 16 0.26 -11.06 -25.20
CA GLY A 16 -0.20 -9.72 -24.82
C GLY A 16 -1.65 -9.73 -24.34
N GLY A 17 -1.96 -10.54 -23.34
CA GLY A 17 -3.15 -10.33 -22.53
C GLY A 17 -2.99 -9.01 -21.80
N LYS A 18 -4.06 -8.22 -21.70
CA LYS A 18 -4.06 -7.04 -20.81
C LYS A 18 -3.72 -7.52 -19.40
N GLN A 19 -2.58 -7.09 -18.88
CA GLN A 19 -2.26 -7.27 -17.47
C GLN A 19 -3.39 -6.65 -16.64
N PRO A 20 -3.96 -7.37 -15.67
CA PRO A 20 -5.01 -6.83 -14.83
C PRO A 20 -4.48 -5.63 -14.03
N TYR A 21 -5.29 -4.59 -13.88
CA TYR A 21 -4.97 -3.47 -12.99
C TYR A 21 -5.22 -3.87 -11.54
N LEU A 22 -4.32 -3.47 -10.65
CA LEU A 22 -4.55 -3.50 -9.20
C LEU A 22 -5.13 -2.16 -8.77
N ILE A 23 -6.25 -2.19 -8.06
CA ILE A 23 -6.84 -1.01 -7.41
C ILE A 23 -6.95 -1.34 -5.92
N LEU A 24 -6.20 -0.63 -5.09
CA LEU A 24 -6.28 -0.71 -3.64
C LEU A 24 -7.20 0.41 -3.13
N ILE A 25 -8.30 0.04 -2.47
CA ILE A 25 -9.29 0.99 -1.94
C ILE A 25 -9.34 0.82 -0.43
N SER A 26 -9.15 1.91 0.30
CA SER A 26 -9.35 1.96 1.75
C SER A 26 -10.58 2.80 2.08
N PHE A 27 -11.44 2.26 2.95
CA PHE A 27 -12.52 3.00 3.60
C PHE A 27 -12.15 3.17 5.07
N ASP A 28 -11.61 4.33 5.45
CA ASP A 28 -11.13 4.55 6.83
C ASP A 28 -12.27 4.37 7.85
N GLY A 29 -11.97 3.66 8.93
CA GLY A 29 -12.94 3.31 9.98
C GLY A 29 -14.04 2.32 9.58
N PHE A 30 -13.96 1.68 8.40
CA PHE A 30 -14.96 0.71 7.96
C PHE A 30 -14.78 -0.64 8.66
N ARG A 31 -15.49 -0.84 9.77
CA ARG A 31 -15.39 -2.05 10.60
C ARG A 31 -15.95 -3.28 9.88
N TRP A 32 -15.42 -4.45 10.23
CA TRP A 32 -15.72 -5.74 9.60
C TRP A 32 -17.22 -6.14 9.58
N ASP A 33 -18.03 -5.60 10.52
CA ASP A 33 -19.46 -5.89 10.67
C ASP A 33 -20.38 -4.85 9.99
N TYR A 34 -19.82 -3.85 9.32
CA TYR A 34 -20.62 -2.81 8.66
C TYR A 34 -21.38 -3.31 7.42
N PRO A 35 -20.82 -4.18 6.55
CA PRO A 35 -21.56 -4.74 5.41
C PRO A 35 -22.83 -5.50 5.80
N GLN A 36 -22.87 -6.10 6.99
CA GLN A 36 -23.97 -6.91 7.49
C GLN A 36 -25.20 -6.07 7.86
N ARG A 37 -25.08 -4.74 7.83
CA ARG A 37 -26.18 -3.80 8.08
C ARG A 37 -27.14 -3.66 6.90
N GLY A 38 -26.81 -4.23 5.72
CA GLY A 38 -27.65 -4.15 4.52
C GLY A 38 -27.69 -2.76 3.87
N LEU A 39 -26.67 -1.93 4.11
CA LEU A 39 -26.59 -0.55 3.62
C LEU A 39 -25.57 -0.38 2.47
N THR A 40 -24.92 -1.45 2.04
CA THR A 40 -23.79 -1.40 1.10
C THR A 40 -24.00 -2.32 -0.11
N PRO A 41 -25.04 -2.11 -0.93
CA PRO A 41 -25.42 -3.04 -2.01
C PRO A 41 -24.30 -3.25 -3.05
N ASN A 42 -23.44 -2.26 -3.27
CA ASN A 42 -22.29 -2.38 -4.17
C ASN A 42 -21.19 -3.28 -3.57
N LEU A 43 -20.89 -3.15 -2.28
CA LEU A 43 -19.92 -4.02 -1.61
C LEU A 43 -20.45 -5.45 -1.45
N GLU A 44 -21.75 -5.61 -1.21
CA GLU A 44 -22.40 -6.93 -1.18
C GLU A 44 -22.28 -7.66 -2.53
N ARG A 45 -22.38 -6.92 -3.65
CA ARG A 45 -22.15 -7.47 -4.98
C ARG A 45 -20.70 -7.92 -5.18
N VAL A 46 -19.74 -7.14 -4.69
CA VAL A 46 -18.31 -7.51 -4.71
C VAL A 46 -18.07 -8.77 -3.86
N GLU A 47 -18.67 -8.85 -2.68
CA GLU A 47 -18.59 -10.05 -1.81
C GLU A 47 -19.15 -11.30 -2.50
N LYS A 48 -20.33 -11.19 -3.14
CA LYS A 48 -20.97 -12.32 -3.85
C LYS A 48 -20.20 -12.81 -5.08
N GLN A 49 -19.42 -11.94 -5.72
CA GLN A 49 -18.70 -12.22 -6.97
C GLN A 49 -17.19 -12.38 -6.76
N GLY A 50 -16.70 -12.21 -5.53
CA GLY A 50 -15.29 -12.16 -5.20
C GLY A 50 -14.95 -12.97 -3.95
N VAL A 51 -13.92 -12.51 -3.24
CA VAL A 51 -13.43 -13.15 -2.02
C VAL A 51 -13.48 -12.14 -0.87
N LYS A 52 -13.88 -12.62 0.31
CA LYS A 52 -13.97 -11.82 1.53
C LYS A 52 -13.33 -12.58 2.70
N ALA A 53 -12.49 -11.88 3.46
CA ALA A 53 -12.02 -12.34 4.77
C ALA A 53 -13.09 -12.10 5.85
N LEU A 54 -13.05 -12.87 6.93
CA LEU A 54 -13.96 -12.69 8.09
C LEU A 54 -13.79 -11.29 8.71
N SER A 55 -12.55 -10.86 8.85
CA SER A 55 -12.15 -9.53 9.31
C SER A 55 -10.69 -9.27 8.91
N LEU A 56 -10.24 -8.02 9.07
CA LEU A 56 -8.82 -7.64 9.01
C LEU A 56 -8.39 -7.25 10.43
N GLU A 57 -7.31 -7.86 10.92
CA GLU A 57 -6.71 -7.47 12.20
C GLU A 57 -5.77 -6.27 11.98
N PRO A 58 -6.02 -5.12 12.62
CA PRO A 58 -5.15 -3.95 12.49
C PRO A 58 -3.87 -4.13 13.30
N VAL A 59 -2.80 -3.46 12.88
CA VAL A 59 -1.63 -3.27 13.75
C VAL A 59 -1.98 -2.36 14.92
N PHE A 60 -1.28 -2.52 16.05
CA PHE A 60 -1.40 -1.62 17.17
C PHE A 60 -0.46 -0.40 17.02
N PRO A 61 -0.93 0.84 17.25
CA PRO A 61 -2.31 1.21 17.60
C PRO A 61 -3.23 1.23 16.37
N SER A 62 -4.53 0.98 16.57
CA SER A 62 -5.57 1.03 15.54
C SER A 62 -5.90 2.48 15.11
N LYS A 63 -4.90 3.17 14.55
CA LYS A 63 -4.96 4.53 14.03
C LYS A 63 -4.75 4.53 12.52
N THR A 64 -5.33 5.53 11.85
CA THR A 64 -5.30 5.71 10.39
C THR A 64 -3.91 5.53 9.80
N PHE A 65 -2.96 6.42 10.09
CA PHE A 65 -1.67 6.42 9.41
C PHE A 65 -0.84 5.17 9.72
N PRO A 66 -0.67 4.72 10.98
CA PRO A 66 0.05 3.48 11.26
C PRO A 66 -0.47 2.28 10.46
N ASN A 67 -1.79 2.09 10.39
CA ASN A 67 -2.38 0.95 9.68
C ASN A 67 -2.31 1.08 8.15
N HIS A 68 -2.50 2.29 7.60
CA HIS A 68 -2.39 2.50 6.16
C HIS A 68 -0.96 2.28 5.68
N ILE A 69 0.04 2.74 6.43
CA ILE A 69 1.46 2.53 6.09
C ILE A 69 1.85 1.06 6.26
N SER A 70 1.43 0.39 7.35
CA SER A 70 1.65 -1.05 7.52
C SER A 70 1.08 -1.88 6.36
N THR A 71 -0.09 -1.49 5.83
CA THR A 71 -0.75 -2.18 4.70
C THR A 71 0.09 -2.14 3.42
N VAL A 72 0.80 -1.03 3.17
CA VAL A 72 1.52 -0.80 1.90
C VAL A 72 3.02 -1.06 1.98
N THR A 73 3.55 -1.24 3.19
CA THR A 73 4.95 -1.60 3.43
C THR A 73 5.11 -3.05 3.91
N GLY A 74 4.07 -3.64 4.48
CA GLY A 74 4.15 -4.95 5.17
C GLY A 74 4.92 -4.90 6.50
N LEU A 75 5.24 -3.72 7.01
CA LEU A 75 6.01 -3.52 8.24
C LEU A 75 5.11 -3.19 9.43
N TYR A 76 5.58 -3.47 10.66
CA TYR A 76 4.94 -2.96 11.87
C TYR A 76 5.26 -1.47 12.08
N PRO A 77 4.47 -0.73 12.88
CA PRO A 77 4.69 0.71 13.11
C PRO A 77 6.08 1.07 13.63
N GLN A 78 6.66 0.24 14.49
CA GLN A 78 8.03 0.43 14.97
C GLN A 78 9.10 0.32 13.87
N ASN A 79 8.78 -0.34 12.75
CA ASN A 79 9.71 -0.60 11.65
C ASN A 79 9.53 0.40 10.49
N HIS A 80 8.31 0.92 10.28
CA HIS A 80 8.05 1.93 9.24
C HIS A 80 8.01 3.38 9.76
N GLY A 81 8.34 3.61 11.03
CA GLY A 81 8.50 4.95 11.65
C GLY A 81 7.19 5.62 12.11
N ILE A 82 6.10 5.46 11.36
CA ILE A 82 4.80 6.08 11.68
C ILE A 82 4.04 5.32 12.78
N ILE A 83 4.38 5.57 14.04
CA ILE A 83 3.78 4.89 15.21
C ILE A 83 2.43 5.45 15.67
N MET A 84 2.12 6.70 15.33
CA MET A 84 0.87 7.38 15.70
C MET A 84 0.54 8.49 14.69
N ASN A 85 -0.70 8.97 14.67
CA ASN A 85 -1.11 10.14 13.86
C ASN A 85 -0.46 11.46 14.33
N SER A 86 0.18 11.46 15.50
CA SER A 86 0.96 12.58 16.02
C SER A 86 2.13 12.04 16.81
N ILE A 87 3.35 12.45 16.47
CA ILE A 87 4.60 11.95 17.06
C ILE A 87 5.40 13.16 17.53
N PHE A 88 6.05 13.03 18.67
CA PHE A 88 7.07 13.95 19.13
C PHE A 88 8.37 13.17 19.25
N ASP A 89 9.40 13.60 18.53
CA ASP A 89 10.73 13.02 18.65
C ASP A 89 11.51 13.80 19.72
N PRO A 90 11.83 13.20 20.88
CA PRO A 90 12.54 13.89 21.95
C PRO A 90 14.02 14.17 21.61
N TYR A 91 14.60 13.52 20.60
CA TYR A 91 16.01 13.71 20.23
C TYR A 91 16.22 14.92 19.32
N SER A 92 15.38 15.06 18.28
CA SER A 92 15.39 16.22 17.37
C SER A 92 14.55 17.39 17.88
N GLY A 93 13.57 17.13 18.76
CA GLY A 93 12.57 18.12 19.18
C GLY A 93 11.45 18.34 18.15
N GLU A 94 11.41 17.56 17.08
CA GLU A 94 10.46 17.73 15.99
C GLU A 94 9.12 17.05 16.26
N ARG A 95 8.10 17.48 15.51
CA ARG A 95 6.74 16.97 15.64
C ARG A 95 6.17 16.58 14.29
N TYR A 96 5.67 15.35 14.23
CA TYR A 96 4.84 14.86 13.14
C TYR A 96 3.37 15.00 13.54
N SER A 97 2.53 15.48 12.62
CA SER A 97 1.07 15.42 12.78
C SER A 97 0.40 15.50 11.42
N LEU A 98 -0.77 14.86 11.27
CA LEU A 98 -1.46 14.81 9.98
C LEU A 98 -1.84 16.18 9.41
N GLY A 99 -1.99 17.20 10.28
CA GLY A 99 -2.27 18.58 9.87
C GLY A 99 -1.04 19.38 9.48
N ASN A 100 0.17 18.87 9.74
CA ASN A 100 1.43 19.54 9.39
C ASN A 100 1.95 18.98 8.06
N ARG A 101 1.66 19.68 6.96
CA ARG A 101 2.05 19.25 5.61
C ARG A 101 3.57 19.10 5.46
N ASP A 102 4.33 20.04 6.01
CA ASP A 102 5.80 20.00 5.92
C ASP A 102 6.35 18.73 6.57
N ALA A 103 5.77 18.28 7.69
CA ALA A 103 6.18 17.03 8.33
C ALA A 103 5.68 15.77 7.61
N VAL A 104 4.49 15.82 7.00
CA VAL A 104 3.91 14.69 6.24
C VAL A 104 4.67 14.44 4.92
N GLN A 105 5.27 15.47 4.35
CA GLN A 105 6.06 15.37 3.12
C GLN A 105 7.56 15.17 3.37
N ASP A 106 7.98 15.11 4.64
CA ASP A 106 9.37 14.87 5.01
C ASP A 106 9.62 13.36 5.12
N ASP A 107 10.39 12.83 4.17
CA ASP A 107 10.67 11.40 4.00
C ASP A 107 11.32 10.77 5.24
N LYS A 108 12.00 11.54 6.09
CA LYS A 108 12.66 11.05 7.30
C LYS A 108 11.73 10.33 8.28
N TRP A 109 10.43 10.64 8.27
CA TRP A 109 9.44 10.00 9.14
C TRP A 109 9.01 8.61 8.65
N TYR A 110 9.26 8.30 7.38
CA TYR A 110 8.81 7.10 6.70
C TYR A 110 9.99 6.17 6.48
N LEU A 111 9.91 4.98 7.06
CA LEU A 111 10.93 3.95 6.91
C LEU A 111 10.36 2.76 6.14
N GLY A 112 11.22 2.07 5.40
CA GLY A 112 10.82 0.95 4.54
C GLY A 112 10.45 1.39 3.13
N GLU A 113 10.10 0.41 2.30
CA GLU A 113 9.70 0.63 0.90
C GLU A 113 8.19 0.44 0.77
N PHE A 114 7.55 1.36 0.06
CA PHE A 114 6.13 1.24 -0.27
C PHE A 114 5.94 0.34 -1.49
N PHE A 115 4.87 -0.45 -1.55
CA PHE A 115 4.68 -1.40 -2.66
C PHE A 115 4.65 -0.71 -4.04
N TRP A 116 4.22 0.55 -4.12
CA TRP A 116 4.25 1.30 -5.37
C TRP A 116 5.67 1.65 -5.81
N GLU A 117 6.59 1.96 -4.90
CA GLU A 117 8.01 2.16 -5.22
C GLU A 117 8.61 0.86 -5.75
N THR A 118 8.31 -0.27 -5.09
CA THR A 118 8.71 -1.60 -5.56
C THR A 118 8.17 -1.90 -6.97
N ALA A 119 6.92 -1.49 -7.27
CA ALA A 119 6.29 -1.67 -8.56
C ALA A 119 6.91 -0.76 -9.64
N GLU A 120 7.16 0.50 -9.34
CA GLU A 120 7.80 1.47 -10.24
C GLU A 120 9.22 1.05 -10.61
N ARG A 121 10.01 0.56 -9.65
CA ARG A 121 11.34 -0.02 -9.90
C ARG A 121 11.30 -1.22 -10.85
N GLN A 122 10.16 -1.93 -10.93
CA GLN A 122 9.92 -3.05 -11.83
C GLN A 122 9.25 -2.62 -13.15
N GLY A 123 9.13 -1.32 -13.41
CA GLY A 123 8.58 -0.78 -14.65
C GLY A 123 7.04 -0.78 -14.70
N ILE A 124 6.37 -0.92 -13.56
CA ILE A 124 4.91 -0.81 -13.46
C ILE A 124 4.54 0.64 -13.15
N ILE A 125 3.62 1.21 -13.93
CA ILE A 125 3.11 2.56 -13.68
C ILE A 125 2.15 2.52 -12.50
N THR A 126 2.38 3.37 -11.50
CA THR A 126 1.48 3.53 -10.35
C THR A 126 0.89 4.93 -10.28
N ALA A 127 -0.24 5.04 -9.59
CA ALA A 127 -0.90 6.31 -9.27
C ALA A 127 -1.59 6.17 -7.92
N SER A 128 -1.56 7.24 -7.12
CA SER A 128 -2.24 7.30 -5.82
C SER A 128 -3.26 8.45 -5.79
N TYR A 129 -4.31 8.26 -5.00
CA TYR A 129 -5.26 9.31 -4.66
C TYR A 129 -5.55 9.23 -3.16
N PHE A 130 -4.87 10.06 -2.39
CA PHE A 130 -5.01 10.20 -0.93
C PHE A 130 -4.56 9.00 -0.07
N TRP A 131 -3.72 8.10 -0.57
CA TRP A 131 -3.09 7.14 0.33
C TRP A 131 -2.05 7.84 1.23
N PRO A 132 -2.07 7.67 2.56
CA PRO A 132 -1.06 8.27 3.45
C PRO A 132 0.37 7.93 3.04
N GLY A 133 1.23 8.95 2.90
CA GLY A 133 2.61 8.76 2.49
C GLY A 133 2.79 8.53 1.00
N SER A 134 1.78 8.84 0.18
CA SER A 134 1.94 8.89 -1.29
C SER A 134 2.27 10.30 -1.80
N GLU A 135 2.32 11.28 -0.90
CA GLU A 135 2.68 12.67 -1.19
C GLU A 135 4.15 13.02 -0.90
N ILE A 136 4.96 12.00 -0.56
CA ILE A 136 6.43 12.09 -0.42
C ILE A 136 7.13 11.92 -1.76
#